data_AF-A0A842MNK4-F1
#
_entry.id   AF-A0A842MNK4-F1
#
_cell.length_a   1.000
_cell.length_b   1.000
_cell.length_c   1.000
_cell.angle_alpha   90.00
_cell.angle_beta   90.00
_cell.angle_gamma   90.00
#
_symmetry.space_group_name_H-M   'P 1'
#
loop_
_entity.id
_entity.type
_entity.pdbx_description
1 polymer ?
#
loop_
_entity_poly.entity_id
_entity_poly.type
_entity_poly.pdbx_seq_one_letter_code
_entity_poly.pdbx_strand_id
1 'polypeptide(L)'
;ELVFELTADKLGREKAAEVAKTLASGKWTHDYPLTPKKLKDLGIPVKIGVPVEVYELMALYPQAAQAKPGVEYIPAPYYAPQKPSQQSSR
;
A
#
# COMPACT_ATOMS: atom_id res chain seq x y z
N GLU A 1 21.55 -0.68 6.32
CA GLU A 1 22.12 -0.87 4.96
C GLU A 1 21.14 -0.37 3.89
N LEU A 2 19.98 -1.00 3.71
CA LEU A 2 18.95 -0.63 2.71
C LEU A 2 18.66 0.88 2.59
N VAL A 3 18.37 1.56 3.70
CA VAL A 3 18.03 3.00 3.67
C VAL A 3 19.19 3.86 3.16
N PHE A 4 20.42 3.49 3.48
CA PHE A 4 21.61 4.20 3.01
C PHE A 4 21.77 4.02 1.50
N GLU A 5 21.67 2.80 0.99
CA GLU A 5 21.81 2.50 -0.44
C GLU A 5 20.76 3.23 -1.29
N LEU A 6 19.52 3.27 -0.82
CA LEU A 6 18.42 3.94 -1.54
C LEU A 6 18.54 5.47 -1.58
N THR A 7 19.34 6.06 -0.67
CA THR A 7 19.38 7.52 -0.48
C THR A 7 20.73 8.16 -0.77
N ALA A 8 21.81 7.38 -0.80
CA ALA A 8 23.18 7.88 -1.00
C ALA A 8 23.33 8.72 -2.28
N ASP A 9 22.72 8.29 -3.38
CA ASP A 9 22.82 8.99 -4.68
C ASP A 9 22.15 10.37 -4.65
N LYS A 10 21.08 10.54 -3.86
CA LYS A 10 20.27 11.77 -3.84
C LYS A 10 20.67 12.71 -2.71
N LEU A 11 21.09 12.18 -1.56
CA LEU A 11 21.39 12.96 -0.35
C LEU A 11 22.89 13.14 -0.11
N GLY A 12 23.73 12.38 -0.81
CA GLY A 12 25.14 12.23 -0.48
C GLY A 12 25.37 11.25 0.67
N ARG A 13 26.57 10.66 0.71
CA ARG A 13 26.89 9.56 1.64
C ARG A 13 26.74 9.95 3.12
N GLU A 14 27.19 11.14 3.49
CA GLU A 14 27.15 11.59 4.90
C GLU A 14 25.70 11.74 5.40
N LYS A 15 24.86 12.47 4.65
CA LYS A 15 23.46 12.69 5.02
C LYS A 15 22.66 11.39 4.94
N ALA A 16 22.92 10.55 3.94
CA ALA A 16 22.29 9.23 3.84
C ALA A 16 22.60 8.35 5.06
N ALA A 17 23.83 8.39 5.57
CA ALA A 17 24.21 7.64 6.78
C ALA A 17 23.49 8.18 8.03
N GLU A 18 23.39 9.49 8.19
CA GLU A 18 22.66 10.14 9.29
C GLU A 18 21.16 9.77 9.26
N VAL A 19 20.53 9.85 8.09
CA VAL A 19 19.11 9.52 7.90
C VAL A 19 18.87 8.04 8.17
N ALA A 20 19.72 7.15 7.64
CA ALA A 20 19.61 5.71 7.87
C ALA A 20 19.73 5.36 9.35
N LYS A 21 20.69 5.96 10.06
CA LYS A 21 20.83 5.77 11.51
C LYS A 21 19.59 6.27 12.26
N THR A 22 19.10 7.45 11.92
CA THR A 22 17.97 8.09 12.61
C THR A 22 16.66 7.31 12.43
N LEU A 23 16.40 6.80 11.22
CA LEU A 23 15.20 6.00 10.93
C LEU A 23 15.29 4.60 11.57
N ALA A 24 16.48 4.03 11.72
CA ALA A 24 16.69 2.70 12.31
C ALA A 24 16.93 2.70 13.83
N SER A 25 17.15 3.86 14.47
CA SER A 25 17.51 3.93 15.89
C SER A 25 16.34 3.71 16.86
N GLY A 26 15.13 3.43 16.37
CA GLY A 26 13.93 3.30 17.22
C GLY A 26 13.42 4.63 17.78
N LYS A 27 13.81 5.77 17.20
CA LYS A 27 13.32 7.10 17.59
C LYS A 27 11.80 7.25 17.41
N TRP A 28 11.23 6.47 16.50
CA TRP A 28 9.81 6.42 16.19
C TRP A 28 9.35 4.96 16.14
N THR A 29 8.11 4.74 16.57
CA THR A 29 7.39 3.48 16.41
C THR A 29 6.86 3.35 14.98
N HIS A 30 6.52 2.12 14.56
CA HIS A 30 6.07 1.84 13.18
C HIS A 30 4.77 2.57 12.80
N ASP A 31 3.98 2.99 13.78
CA ASP A 31 2.71 3.71 13.65
C ASP A 31 2.88 5.24 13.76
N TYR A 32 4.08 5.74 14.05
CA TYR A 32 4.31 7.17 14.17
C TYR A 32 4.44 7.84 12.79
N PRO A 33 3.54 8.76 12.42
CA PRO A 33 3.58 9.38 11.10
C PRO A 33 4.72 10.40 10.99
N LEU A 34 5.56 10.22 9.97
CA LEU A 34 6.54 11.20 9.52
C LEU A 34 5.90 12.13 8.48
N THR A 35 5.45 13.29 8.94
CA THR A 35 4.81 14.30 8.08
C THR A 35 5.81 14.91 7.10
N PRO A 36 5.35 15.53 5.99
CA PRO A 36 6.23 16.19 5.02
C PRO A 36 7.17 17.22 5.66
N LYS A 37 6.71 17.93 6.69
CA LYS A 37 7.55 18.86 7.46
C LYS A 37 8.72 18.15 8.13
N LYS A 38 8.46 17.09 8.89
CA LYS A 38 9.51 16.30 9.56
C LYS A 38 10.52 15.70 8.58
N LEU A 39 10.04 15.20 7.45
CA LEU A 39 10.91 14.64 6.42
C LEU A 39 11.83 15.72 5.81
N LYS A 40 11.31 16.93 5.57
CA LYS A 40 12.13 18.07 5.15
C LYS A 40 13.16 18.46 6.21
N ASP A 41 12.77 18.46 7.49
CA ASP A 41 13.68 18.74 8.61
C ASP A 41 14.80 17.68 8.70
N LEU A 42 14.52 16.43 8.29
CA LEU A 42 15.51 15.36 8.17
C LEU A 42 16.40 15.48 6.92
N GLY A 43 16.14 16.46 6.05
CA GLY A 43 16.87 16.66 4.80
C GLY A 43 16.41 15.75 3.65
N ILE A 44 15.24 15.11 3.77
CA ILE A 44 14.67 14.29 2.72
C ILE A 44 13.86 15.20 1.78
N PRO A 45 14.13 15.19 0.45
CA PRO A 45 13.35 15.95 -0.51
C PRO A 45 11.95 15.33 -0.66
N VAL A 46 10.92 16.09 -0.29
CA VAL A 46 9.52 15.65 -0.37
C VAL A 46 8.72 16.53 -1.33
N LYS A 47 8.11 15.89 -2.32
CA LYS A 47 7.05 16.47 -3.16
C LYS A 47 5.70 16.08 -2.58
N ILE A 48 4.84 17.07 -2.35
CA ILE A 48 3.49 16.86 -1.82
C ILE A 48 2.51 16.82 -2.99
N GLY A 49 1.56 15.89 -2.92
CA GLY A 49 0.57 15.70 -3.96
C GLY A 49 1.08 14.82 -5.10
N VAL A 50 0.12 14.24 -5.81
CA VAL A 50 0.36 13.45 -7.02
C VAL A 50 0.06 14.36 -8.22
N PRO A 51 0.87 14.35 -9.29
CA PRO A 51 0.57 15.12 -10.51
C PRO A 51 -0.78 14.74 -11.12
N VAL A 52 -1.45 15.70 -11.78
CA VAL A 52 -2.79 15.51 -12.37
C VAL A 52 -2.79 14.40 -13.41
N GLU A 53 -1.72 14.31 -14.19
CA GLU A 53 -1.52 13.34 -15.26
C GLU A 53 -1.54 11.89 -14.74
N VAL A 54 -1.12 11.68 -13.48
CA VAL A 54 -1.19 10.35 -12.84
C VAL A 54 -2.64 10.01 -12.49
N TYR A 55 -3.45 10.98 -12.06
CA TYR A 55 -4.88 10.76 -11.83
C TYR A 55 -5.62 10.48 -13.14
N GLU A 56 -5.28 11.18 -14.21
CA GLU A 56 -5.81 10.92 -15.56
C GLU A 56 -5.48 9.49 -16.02
N LEU A 57 -4.24 9.03 -15.79
CA LEU A 57 -3.85 7.65 -16.05
C LEU A 57 -4.65 6.66 -15.21
N MET A 58 -4.82 6.90 -13.91
CA MET A 58 -5.59 6.03 -13.03
C MET A 58 -7.06 5.91 -13.44
N ALA A 59 -7.65 6.99 -13.98
CA ALA A 59 -9.03 6.97 -14.47
C ALA A 59 -9.25 5.98 -15.63
N LEU A 60 -8.19 5.61 -16.36
CA LEU A 60 -8.25 4.61 -17.43
C LEU A 60 -8.32 3.16 -16.91
N TYR A 61 -7.91 2.94 -15.66
CA TYR A 61 -7.83 1.62 -15.05
C TYR A 61 -8.66 1.59 -13.75
N PRO A 62 -10.00 1.61 -13.85
CA PRO A 62 -10.84 1.54 -12.67
C PRO A 62 -10.54 0.25 -11.90
N GLN A 63 -10.41 0.36 -10.58
CA GLN A 63 -10.23 -0.80 -9.72
C GLN A 63 -11.36 -1.78 -9.98
N ALA A 64 -11.03 -3.05 -10.25
CA ALA A 64 -12.03 -4.09 -10.43
C ALA A 64 -12.97 -4.07 -9.22
N ALA A 65 -14.28 -4.03 -9.47
CA ALA A 65 -15.27 -4.14 -8.42
C ALA A 65 -14.93 -5.39 -7.59
N GLN A 66 -14.89 -5.27 -6.26
CA GLN A 66 -14.66 -6.40 -5.39
C GLN A 66 -15.72 -7.47 -5.69
N ALA A 67 -15.34 -8.50 -6.43
CA ALA A 67 -16.20 -9.62 -6.74
C ALA A 67 -16.25 -10.53 -5.51
N LYS A 68 -17.12 -10.16 -4.55
CA LYS A 68 -17.41 -10.87 -3.31
C LYS A 68 -16.18 -11.09 -2.39
N PRO A 69 -16.36 -11.17 -1.06
CA PRO A 69 -15.28 -11.62 -0.19
C PRO A 69 -14.83 -13.01 -0.64
N GLY A 70 -13.55 -13.17 -0.97
CA GLY A 70 -12.98 -14.45 -1.44
C GLY A 70 -12.97 -15.57 -0.39
N VAL A 71 -13.44 -15.28 0.82
CA VAL A 71 -13.59 -16.24 1.91
C VAL A 71 -14.86 -15.89 2.69
N GLU A 72 -15.98 -16.53 2.37
CA GLU A 72 -17.07 -16.69 3.33
C GLU A 72 -16.71 -17.86 4.25
N TYR A 73 -16.34 -17.57 5.49
CA TYR A 73 -16.28 -18.61 6.52
C TYR A 73 -17.71 -19.08 6.78
N ILE A 74 -18.08 -20.24 6.24
CA ILE A 74 -19.38 -20.90 6.51
C ILE A 74 -19.19 -21.80 7.75
N PRO A 75 -19.75 -21.47 8.93
CA PRO A 75 -19.57 -22.24 10.16
C PRO A 75 -20.52 -23.45 10.24
N ALA A 76 -20.86 -24.08 9.12
CA ALA A 76 -21.83 -25.18 9.07
C ALA A 76 -21.44 -26.24 8.03
N PRO A 77 -21.80 -27.53 8.24
CA PRO A 77 -21.50 -28.59 7.29
C PRO A 77 -22.21 -28.35 5.94
N TYR A 78 -21.49 -28.65 4.85
CA TYR A 78 -21.98 -28.49 3.48
C TYR A 78 -23.28 -29.27 3.27
N TYR A 79 -24.39 -28.57 3.01
CA TYR A 79 -25.56 -29.19 2.40
C TYR A 79 -25.30 -29.32 0.90
N ALA A 80 -25.38 -30.55 0.38
CA ALA A 80 -25.24 -30.81 -1.05
C ALA A 80 -26.27 -29.99 -1.83
N PRO A 81 -25.88 -29.31 -2.93
CA PRO A 81 -26.81 -28.51 -3.71
C PRO A 81 -27.91 -29.41 -4.28
N GLN A 82 -29.17 -29.09 -3.96
CA GLN A 82 -30.32 -29.76 -4.59
C GLN A 82 -30.28 -29.48 -6.09
N LYS A 83 -30.26 -30.55 -6.90
CA LYS A 83 -30.35 -30.43 -8.36
C LYS A 83 -31.66 -29.74 -8.72
N PRO A 84 -31.64 -28.70 -9.58
CA PRO A 84 -32.88 -28.06 -10.01
C PRO A 84 -33.77 -29.09 -10.71
N SER A 85 -35.02 -29.20 -10.25
CA SER A 85 -36.05 -30.00 -10.91
C SER A 85 -36.30 -29.42 -12.30
N GLN A 86 -36.06 -30.21 -13.34
CA GLN A 86 -36.50 -29.87 -14.68
C GLN A 86 -38.04 -29.87 -14.69
N GLN A 87 -38.65 -28.68 -14.67
CA GLN A 87 -40.05 -28.54 -15.04
C GLN A 87 -40.14 -28.75 -16.55
N SER A 88 -40.57 -29.96 -16.92
CA SER A 88 -40.99 -30.31 -18.26
C SER A 88 -42.23 -29.49 -18.61
N SER A 89 -42.07 -28.52 -19.51
CA SER A 89 -43.18 -27.79 -20.11
C SER A 89 -44.03 -28.76 -20.95
N ARG A 90 -45.30 -28.90 -20.59
CA ARG A 90 -46.38 -29.34 -21.48
C ARG A 90 -47.59 -28.46 -21.25
#